data_AF-A0A8T6VGF7-F1
#
_entry.id   AF-A0A8T6VGF7-F1
#
_cell.length_a   1.000
_cell.length_b   1.000
_cell.length_c   1.000
_cell.angle_alpha   90.00
_cell.angle_beta   90.00
_cell.angle_gamma   90.00
#
_symmetry.space_group_name_H-M   'P 1'
#
loop_
_entity.id
_entity.type
_entity.pdbx_description
1 polymer ?
#
loop_
_entity_poly.entity_id
_entity_poly.type
_entity_poly.pdbx_seq_one_letter_code
_entity_poly.pdbx_strand_id
1 'polypeptide(L)' 'MNDIDFWQEVTGQPLLLGTKVRVCKNSPYYHDHAGIDFYITGLFFKRDGRSVDITIGEEPYLQESDGWTINDIELVKE' A
#
# COMPACT_ATOMS: atom_id res chain seq x y z
N MET A 1 -15.28 5.91 9.50
CA MET A 1 -14.22 6.30 8.57
C MET A 1 -13.33 5.09 8.41
N ASN A 2 -13.24 4.54 7.20
CA ASN A 2 -12.36 3.39 6.96
C ASN A 2 -10.91 3.90 6.81
N ASP A 3 -9.95 2.98 6.87
CA ASP A 3 -8.52 3.27 6.81
C ASP A 3 -8.08 4.00 5.53
N ILE A 4 -8.73 3.70 4.39
CA ILE A 4 -8.46 4.40 3.14
C ILE A 4 -8.97 5.83 3.21
N ASP A 5 -10.19 6.05 3.69
CA ASP A 5 -10.76 7.40 3.83
C ASP A 5 -9.83 8.28 4.68
N PHE A 6 -9.37 7.74 5.82
CA PHE A 6 -8.43 8.42 6.71
C PHE A 6 -7.11 8.72 5.99
N TRP A 7 -6.55 7.74 5.29
CA TRP A 7 -5.29 7.92 4.60
C TRP A 7 -5.41 8.95 3.46
N GLN A 8 -6.49 8.92 2.68
CA GLN A 8 -6.74 9.90 1.62
C GLN A 8 -6.93 11.31 2.20
N GLU A 9 -7.60 11.42 3.34
CA GLU A 9 -7.76 12.70 4.06
C GLU A 9 -6.41 13.24 4.57
N VAL A 10 -5.59 12.38 5.19
CA VAL A 10 -4.30 12.77 5.79
C VAL A 10 -3.24 13.07 4.74
N THR A 11 -3.16 12.26 3.68
CA THR A 11 -2.12 12.39 2.64
C THR A 11 -2.54 13.27 1.48
N GLY A 12 -3.85 13.51 1.31
CA GLY A 12 -4.41 14.25 0.18
C GLY A 12 -4.30 13.52 -1.16
N GLN A 13 -4.02 12.21 -1.16
CA GLN A 13 -3.78 11.45 -2.38
C GLN A 13 -4.72 10.23 -2.45
N PRO A 14 -5.25 9.86 -3.62
CA PRO A 14 -6.13 8.70 -3.77
C PRO A 14 -5.31 7.40 -3.82
N LEU A 15 -5.70 6.42 -2.99
CA LEU A 15 -5.13 5.06 -3.04
C LEU A 15 -5.89 4.24 -4.08
N LEU A 16 -5.26 3.94 -5.22
CA LEU A 16 -5.87 3.27 -6.37
C LEU A 16 -4.96 2.15 -6.90
N LEU A 17 -5.53 1.25 -7.69
CA LEU A 17 -4.74 0.27 -8.45
C LEU A 17 -3.81 0.99 -9.44
N GLY A 18 -2.58 0.51 -9.56
CA GLY A 18 -1.51 1.11 -10.37
C GLY A 18 -0.80 2.28 -9.69
N THR A 19 -1.22 2.70 -8.48
CA THR A 19 -0.50 3.72 -7.74
C THR A 19 0.87 3.20 -7.30
N LYS A 20 1.91 4.01 -7.54
CA LYS A 20 3.29 3.69 -7.18
C LYS A 20 3.57 3.98 -5.70
N VAL A 21 4.15 3.00 -5.01
CA VAL A 21 4.39 3.01 -3.57
C VAL A 21 5.77 2.46 -3.24
N ARG A 22 6.27 2.78 -2.05
CA ARG A 22 7.45 2.20 -1.42
C ARG A 22 7.09 1.64 -0.06
N VAL A 23 7.91 0.72 0.44
CA VAL A 23 7.78 0.22 1.81
C VAL A 23 8.18 1.32 2.79
N CYS A 24 7.32 1.59 3.77
CA CYS A 24 7.63 2.52 4.83
C CYS A 24 8.80 2.03 5.68
N LYS A 25 9.64 2.96 6.17
CA LYS A 25 10.79 2.65 7.04
C LYS A 25 10.44 1.93 8.35
N ASN A 26 9.20 2.08 8.83
CA ASN A 26 8.70 1.46 10.06
C ASN A 26 8.00 0.11 9.81
N SER A 27 7.84 -0.31 8.56
CA SER A 27 7.26 -1.62 8.24
C SER A 27 8.26 -2.74 8.53
N PRO A 28 7.82 -3.91 9.05
CA PRO A 28 8.69 -5.08 9.21
C PRO A 28 9.31 -5.54 7.88
N TYR A 29 8.68 -5.23 6.74
CA TYR A 29 9.15 -5.60 5.40
C TYR A 29 10.21 -4.64 4.83
N TYR A 30 10.54 -3.54 5.53
CA TYR A 30 11.41 -2.49 4.98
C TYR A 30 12.78 -3.01 4.59
N HIS A 31 13.41 -3.84 5.43
CA HIS A 31 14.79 -4.26 5.22
C HIS A 31 14.99 -5.08 3.94
N ASP A 32 14.00 -5.89 3.57
CA ASP A 32 14.06 -6.76 2.40
C ASP A 32 13.70 -6.03 1.10
N HIS A 33 13.00 -4.88 1.22
CA HIS A 33 12.40 -4.17 0.10
C HIS A 33 12.78 -2.67 0.07
N ALA A 34 13.84 -2.28 0.77
CA ALA A 34 14.25 -0.89 0.92
C ALA A 34 14.61 -0.26 -0.43
N GLY A 35 13.93 0.83 -0.79
CA GLY A 35 14.23 1.60 -2.00
C GLY A 35 13.68 0.99 -3.30
N ILE A 36 12.89 -0.08 -3.21
CA ILE A 36 12.19 -0.68 -4.34
C ILE A 36 10.82 0.01 -4.51
N ASP A 37 10.50 0.41 -5.74
CA ASP A 37 9.20 0.93 -6.11
C ASP A 37 8.28 -0.23 -6.48
N PHE A 38 7.08 -0.24 -5.93
CA PHE A 38 6.02 -1.19 -6.25
C PHE A 38 4.79 -0.46 -6.78
N TYR A 39 3.87 -1.22 -7.35
CA TYR A 39 2.56 -0.78 -7.75
C TYR A 39 1.50 -1.49 -6.91
N ILE A 40 0.46 -0.77 -6.50
CA ILE A 40 -0.72 -1.40 -5.89
C ILE A 40 -1.46 -2.20 -6.96
N THR A 41 -1.56 -3.52 -6.79
CA THR A 41 -2.24 -4.42 -7.72
C THR A 41 -3.52 -5.02 -7.14
N GLY A 42 -3.76 -4.83 -5.84
CA GLY A 42 -5.00 -5.24 -5.17
C GLY A 42 -5.29 -4.44 -3.89
N LEU A 43 -6.58 -4.24 -3.60
CA LEU A 43 -7.09 -3.65 -2.37
C LEU A 43 -8.19 -4.55 -1.82
N PHE A 44 -7.99 -5.11 -0.63
CA PHE A 44 -8.95 -6.01 0.01
C PHE A 44 -9.43 -5.44 1.34
N PHE A 45 -10.73 -5.13 1.39
CA PHE A 45 -11.37 -4.58 2.58
C PHE A 45 -11.74 -5.70 3.56
N LYS A 46 -11.19 -5.65 4.77
CA LYS A 46 -11.58 -6.58 5.83
C LYS A 46 -13.01 -6.32 6.30
N ARG A 47 -13.66 -7.37 6.79
CA ARG A 47 -15.03 -7.34 7.30
C ARG A 47 -15.23 -6.40 8.50
N ASP A 48 -14.16 -6.02 9.18
CA ASP A 48 -14.20 -5.04 10.27
C ASP A 48 -14.41 -3.59 9.77
N GLY A 49 -14.28 -3.34 8.46
CA GLY A 49 -14.41 -2.02 7.84
C GLY A 49 -13.33 -1.02 8.26
N ARG A 50 -12.28 -1.49 8.93
CA ARG A 50 -11.22 -0.68 9.56
C ARG A 50 -9.83 -1.16 9.16
N SER A 51 -9.73 -2.03 8.17
CA SER A 51 -8.44 -2.52 7.72
C SER A 51 -8.53 -2.87 6.25
N VAL A 52 -7.49 -2.49 5.53
CA VAL A 52 -7.33 -2.81 4.11
C VAL A 52 -6.00 -3.50 3.93
N ASP A 53 -6.08 -4.74 3.46
CA ASP A 53 -4.90 -5.44 2.97
C ASP A 53 -4.62 -4.95 1.55
N ILE A 54 -3.34 -4.78 1.26
CA ILE A 54 -2.87 -4.35 -0.05
C ILE A 54 -2.10 -5.50 -0.70
N THR A 55 -2.30 -5.65 -2.00
CA THR A 55 -1.44 -6.46 -2.85
C THR A 55 -0.59 -5.51 -3.65
N ILE A 56 0.70 -5.78 -3.72
CA ILE A 56 1.65 -4.98 -4.48
C ILE A 56 2.32 -5.85 -5.54
N GLY A 57 3.11 -5.24 -6.41
CA GLY A 57 4.00 -5.94 -7.31
C GLY A 57 5.00 -4.99 -7.93
N GLU A 58 6.19 -5.50 -8.26
CA GLU A 58 7.21 -4.70 -8.94
C GLU A 58 6.73 -4.24 -10.33
N GLU A 59 5.78 -4.98 -10.92
CA GLU A 59 5.10 -4.61 -12.16
C GLU A 59 3.58 -4.46 -11.94
N PRO A 60 2.88 -3.57 -12.68
CA PRO A 60 1.46 -3.27 -12.45
C PRO A 60 0.49 -4.45 -12.61
N TYR A 61 0.93 -5.54 -13.23
CA TYR A 61 0.14 -6.76 -13.46
C TYR A 61 0.65 -7.95 -12.63
N LEU A 62 1.77 -7.79 -11.91
CA LEU A 62 2.34 -8.83 -11.09
C LEU A 62 1.75 -8.72 -9.69
N GLN A 63 1.23 -9.83 -9.16
CA GLN A 63 0.66 -9.88 -7.81
C GLN A 63 1.63 -10.61 -6.89
N GLU A 64 2.25 -9.86 -6.00
CA GLU A 64 3.17 -10.35 -4.98
C GLU A 64 2.61 -9.88 -3.62
N SER A 65 2.16 -10.78 -2.76
CA SER A 65 1.67 -10.38 -1.44
C SER A 65 1.79 -11.50 -0.41
N ASP A 66 2.26 -11.10 0.77
CA ASP A 66 1.97 -11.74 2.05
C ASP A 66 1.68 -10.66 3.11
N GLY A 67 0.40 -10.36 3.36
CA GLY A 67 -0.05 -9.68 4.58
C GLY A 67 0.24 -8.18 4.72
N TRP A 68 0.39 -7.44 3.63
CA TRP A 68 0.70 -6.00 3.65
C TRP A 68 -0.55 -5.16 3.93
N THR A 69 -0.37 -4.03 4.61
CA THR A 69 -1.43 -3.06 4.91
C THR A 69 -1.09 -1.67 4.40
N ILE A 70 -2.07 -0.76 4.39
CA ILE A 70 -1.84 0.64 4.00
C ILE A 70 -0.78 1.36 4.86
N ASN A 71 -0.49 0.86 6.07
CA ASN A 71 0.51 1.45 6.97
C ASN A 71 1.94 0.99 6.63
N ASP A 72 2.07 -0.08 5.85
CA ASP A 72 3.35 -0.63 5.42
C ASP A 72 3.93 0.10 4.21
N ILE A 73 3.15 0.99 3.59
CA ILE A 73 3.50 1.66 2.34
C ILE A 73 3.36 3.19 2.38
N GLU A 74 4.21 3.86 1.61
CA GLU A 74 4.18 5.29 1.37
C GLU A 74 4.15 5.58 -0.13
N LEU A 75 3.55 6.71 -0.53
CA LEU A 75 3.55 7.10 -1.94
C LEU A 75 4.90 7.59 -2.41
N VAL A 76 5.26 7.18 -3.62
CA VAL A 76 6.37 7.78 -4.34
C VAL A 76 5.85 9.08 -4.96
N LYS A 77 6.22 10.23 -4.37
CA LYS A 77 5.98 11.54 -4.98
C LYS A 77 7.02 11.75 -6.08
N GLU A 78 6.55 11.95 -7.31
CA GLU A 78 7.37 12.43 -8.43
C GLU A 78 7.75 13.91 -8.27
#